data_AF-A0A1H1WGZ7-F1
#
_entry.id   AF-A0A1H1WGZ7-F1
#
_cell.length_a   1.000
_cell.length_b   1.000
_cell.length_c   1.000
_cell.angle_alpha   90.00
_cell.angle_beta   90.00
_cell.angle_gamma   90.00
#
_symmetry.space_group_name_H-M   'P 1'
#
loop_
_entity.id
_entity.type
_entity.pdbx_description
1 polymer ?
#
loop_
_entity_poly.entity_id
_entity_poly.type
_entity_poly.pdbx_seq_one_letter_code
_entity_poly.pdbx_strand_id
1 'polypeptide(L)'
;MTYVWAAIIVLAAGAIVFGAIKSSKRWALLRSESKNKLDKVYRLQAYLKDNGVKSRTHEEEGSIRLLVLRNELERGKQLLAAYEEETG
;
A
#
# COMPACT_ATOMS: atom_id res chain seq x y z
N MET A 1 17.27 38.18 7.54
CA MET A 1 16.97 36.89 8.23
C MET A 1 15.71 36.19 7.72
N THR A 2 14.80 36.87 7.03
CA THR A 2 13.57 36.29 6.43
C THR A 2 13.83 35.35 5.24
N TYR A 3 14.83 35.65 4.41
CA TYR A 3 15.19 34.84 3.24
C TYR A 3 15.67 33.42 3.59
N VAL A 4 16.31 33.24 4.75
CA VAL A 4 16.78 31.94 5.23
C VAL A 4 15.60 31.04 5.60
N TRP A 5 14.59 31.60 6.29
CA TRP A 5 13.36 30.90 6.63
C TRP A 5 12.52 30.54 5.39
N ALA A 6 12.45 31.44 4.41
CA ALA A 6 11.78 31.15 3.14
C ALA A 6 12.44 29.97 2.39
N ALA A 7 13.77 29.92 2.35
CA ALA A 7 14.50 28.81 1.73
C ALA A 7 14.24 27.45 2.43
N ILE A 8 14.15 27.44 3.76
CA ILE A 8 13.84 26.22 4.53
C ILE A 8 12.43 25.72 4.23
N ILE A 9 11.44 26.62 4.17
CA ILE A 9 10.05 26.27 3.87
C ILE A 9 9.92 25.68 2.46
N VAL A 10 10.62 26.26 1.48
CA VAL A 10 10.62 25.76 0.09
C VAL A 10 11.25 24.36 0.01
N LEU A 11 12.36 24.13 0.71
CA LEU A 11 13.01 22.82 0.76
C LEU A 11 12.13 21.77 1.47
N ALA A 12 11.48 22.13 2.56
CA ALA A 12 10.57 21.25 3.29
C ALA A 12 9.34 20.88 2.45
N ALA A 13 8.70 21.86 1.82
CA ALA A 13 7.58 21.62 0.92
C ALA A 13 7.98 20.76 -0.28
N GLY A 14 9.14 21.02 -0.88
CA GLY A 14 9.71 20.22 -1.96
C GLY A 14 9.94 18.76 -1.56
N ALA A 15 10.50 18.51 -0.38
CA ALA A 15 10.73 17.16 0.13
C ALA A 15 9.43 16.39 0.41
N ILE A 16 8.40 17.06 0.92
CA ILE A 16 7.08 16.48 1.16
C ILE A 16 6.43 16.07 -0.16
N VAL A 17 6.43 16.96 -1.15
CA VAL A 17 5.87 16.70 -2.49
C VAL A 17 6.67 15.60 -3.21
N PHE A 18 8.00 15.64 -3.14
CA PHE A 18 8.86 14.61 -3.75
C PHE A 18 8.68 13.22 -3.09
N GLY A 19 8.52 13.18 -1.77
CA GLY A 19 8.20 11.97 -1.01
C GLY A 19 6.85 11.38 -1.39
N ALA A 20 5.83 12.22 -1.59
CA ALA A 20 4.50 11.81 -2.01
C ALA A 20 4.49 11.22 -3.44
N ILE A 21 5.20 11.84 -4.39
CA ILE A 21 5.27 11.39 -5.78
C ILE A 21 6.03 10.05 -5.90
N LYS A 22 7.14 9.88 -5.17
CA LYS A 22 7.91 8.62 -5.15
C LYS A 22 7.13 7.45 -4.52
N SER A 23 6.19 7.75 -3.62
CA SER A 23 5.32 6.76 -2.99
C SER A 23 4.31 6.16 -3.98
N SER A 24 3.79 6.93 -4.94
CA SER A 24 2.72 6.47 -5.84
C SER A 24 3.17 5.38 -6.84
N LYS A 25 4.41 5.47 -7.37
CA LYS A 25 5.01 4.40 -8.23
C LYS A 25 5.44 3.14 -7.47
N ARG A 26 5.31 3.13 -6.14
CA ARG A 26 5.80 2.04 -5.27
C ARG A 26 4.75 0.96 -5.02
N TRP A 27 3.47 1.19 -5.29
CA TRP A 27 2.41 0.24 -4.97
C TRP A 27 2.01 -0.58 -6.21
N ALA A 28 1.93 -1.89 -6.05
CA ALA A 28 1.52 -2.85 -7.06
C ALA A 28 0.24 -3.56 -6.60
N LEU A 29 -0.66 -3.86 -7.55
CA LEU A 29 -1.88 -4.60 -7.27
C LEU A 29 -1.55 -6.06 -6.94
N LEU A 30 -1.94 -6.49 -5.74
CA LEU A 30 -1.84 -7.88 -5.32
C LEU A 30 -3.14 -8.62 -5.61
N ARG A 31 -4.28 -8.03 -5.23
CA ARG A 31 -5.62 -8.62 -5.42
C ARG A 31 -6.69 -7.55 -5.56
N SER A 32 -7.75 -7.85 -6.30
CA SER A 32 -8.96 -7.04 -6.36
C SER A 32 -10.16 -7.92 -6.06
N GLU A 33 -10.96 -7.56 -5.08
CA GLU A 33 -12.17 -8.29 -4.69
C GLU A 33 -13.39 -7.35 -4.74
N SER A 34 -14.59 -7.93 -4.86
CA SER A 34 -15.83 -7.15 -4.77
C SER A 34 -16.03 -6.62 -3.35
N LYS A 35 -16.71 -5.46 -3.22
CA LYS A 35 -17.02 -4.82 -1.93
C LYS A 35 -17.78 -5.76 -0.97
N ASN A 36 -18.51 -6.74 -1.49
CA ASN A 36 -19.21 -7.75 -0.70
C ASN A 36 -18.27 -8.74 0.06
N LYS A 37 -16.97 -8.74 -0.25
CA LYS A 37 -15.95 -9.58 0.40
C LYS A 37 -14.94 -8.76 1.21
N LEU A 38 -15.37 -7.59 1.68
CA LEU A 38 -14.60 -6.66 2.51
C LEU A 38 -13.84 -7.39 3.64
N ASP A 39 -14.55 -8.23 4.40
CA ASP A 39 -14.02 -8.95 5.55
C ASP A 39 -12.83 -9.85 5.18
N LYS A 40 -12.92 -10.55 4.03
CA LYS A 40 -11.83 -11.38 3.51
C LYS A 40 -10.60 -10.54 3.16
N VAL A 41 -10.80 -9.36 2.57
CA VAL A 41 -9.69 -8.47 2.22
C VAL A 41 -9.01 -7.94 3.48
N TYR A 42 -9.78 -7.56 4.51
CA TYR A 42 -9.21 -7.08 5.78
C TYR A 42 -8.44 -8.18 6.52
N ARG A 43 -8.93 -9.43 6.53
CA ARG A 43 -8.18 -10.57 7.10
C ARG A 43 -6.88 -10.83 6.36
N LEU A 44 -6.92 -10.85 5.03
CA LEU A 44 -5.72 -10.98 4.21
C LEU A 44 -4.74 -9.81 4.45
N GLN A 45 -5.25 -8.59 4.58
CA GLN A 45 -4.44 -7.42 4.90
C GLN A 45 -3.75 -7.57 6.26
N ALA A 46 -4.46 -8.07 7.27
CA ALA A 46 -3.90 -8.36 8.59
C ALA A 46 -2.82 -9.44 8.52
N TYR A 47 -3.06 -10.54 7.79
CA TYR A 47 -2.09 -11.61 7.60
C TYR A 47 -0.80 -11.13 6.93
N LEU A 48 -0.91 -10.30 5.88
CA LEU A 48 0.25 -9.69 5.23
C LEU A 48 1.03 -8.78 6.19
N LYS A 49 0.30 -8.01 7.02
CA LYS A 49 0.92 -7.10 8.00
C LYS A 49 1.64 -7.86 9.10
N ASP A 50 1.07 -8.96 9.58
CA ASP A 50 1.68 -9.86 10.59
C ASP A 50 3.00 -10.46 10.08
N ASN A 51 3.03 -10.83 8.80
CA ASN A 51 4.22 -11.31 8.09
C ASN A 51 5.19 -10.18 7.65
N GLY A 52 4.96 -8.94 8.10
CA GLY A 52 5.84 -7.80 7.86
C GLY A 52 5.72 -7.16 6.47
N VAL A 53 4.75 -7.55 5.65
CA VAL A 53 4.52 -6.98 4.32
C VAL A 53 3.65 -5.74 4.39
N LYS A 54 4.14 -4.62 3.86
CA LYS A 54 3.37 -3.37 3.79
C LYS A 54 2.29 -3.46 2.71
N SER A 55 1.03 -3.43 3.16
CA SER A 55 -0.16 -3.49 2.32
C SER A 55 -1.07 -2.27 2.53
N ARG A 56 -1.78 -1.87 1.47
CA ARG A 56 -2.75 -0.77 1.46
C ARG A 56 -4.00 -1.19 0.71
N THR A 57 -5.17 -0.92 1.26
CA THR A 57 -6.45 -1.10 0.58
C THR A 57 -6.86 0.20 -0.11
N HIS A 58 -7.41 0.08 -1.32
CA HIS A 58 -7.96 1.18 -2.09
C HIS A 58 -9.35 0.76 -2.56
N GLU A 59 -10.37 1.55 -2.22
CA GLU A 59 -11.73 1.32 -2.68
C GLU A 59 -11.90 1.96 -4.07
N GLU A 60 -12.42 1.19 -5.01
CA GLU A 60 -12.81 1.61 -6.35
C GLU A 60 -14.29 1.24 -6.56
N GLU A 61 -15.02 1.88 -7.47
CA GLU A 61 -16.48 1.69 -7.61
C GLU A 61 -16.91 0.20 -7.61
N GLY A 62 -17.47 -0.25 -6.48
CA GLY A 62 -17.94 -1.63 -6.27
C GLY A 62 -16.87 -2.69 -5.94
N SER A 63 -15.59 -2.32 -5.83
CA SER A 63 -14.48 -3.24 -5.55
C SER A 63 -13.44 -2.67 -4.57
N ILE A 64 -12.74 -3.55 -3.86
CA ILE A 64 -11.58 -3.19 -3.05
C ILE A 64 -10.35 -3.83 -3.65
N ARG A 65 -9.35 -2.99 -3.88
CA ARG A 65 -8.02 -3.35 -4.34
C ARG A 65 -7.08 -3.42 -3.15
N LEU A 66 -6.42 -4.56 -2.99
CA LEU A 66 -5.29 -4.73 -2.08
C LEU A 66 -4.00 -4.50 -2.86
N LEU A 67 -3.31 -3.44 -2.47
CA LEU A 67 -2.03 -3.02 -3.02
C LEU A 67 -0.92 -3.40 -2.04
N VAL A 68 0.22 -3.85 -2.54
CA VAL A 68 1.45 -4.07 -1.77
C VAL A 68 2.58 -3.25 -2.36
N LEU A 69 3.67 -3.08 -1.61
CA LEU A 69 4.85 -2.47 -2.21
C LEU A 69 5.38 -3.35 -3.35
N ARG A 70 5.79 -2.74 -4.45
CA ARG A 70 6.25 -3.41 -5.66
C ARG A 70 7.48 -4.29 -5.42
N ASN A 71 8.35 -3.88 -4.48
CA ASN A 71 9.50 -4.68 -4.05
C ASN A 71 9.09 -5.90 -3.20
N GLU A 72 7.87 -5.92 -2.68
CA GLU A 72 7.31 -7.02 -1.88
C GLU A 72 6.20 -7.76 -2.63
N LEU A 73 6.05 -7.53 -3.94
CA LEU A 73 4.99 -8.15 -4.74
C LEU A 73 5.13 -9.67 -4.78
N GLU A 74 6.35 -10.18 -4.99
CA GLU A 74 6.60 -11.63 -5.00
C GLU A 74 6.30 -12.26 -3.64
N ARG A 75 6.75 -11.62 -2.56
CA ARG A 75 6.48 -12.06 -1.19
C ARG A 75 5.00 -11.99 -0.84
N GLY A 76 4.31 -10.94 -1.27
CA GLY A 76 2.87 -10.80 -1.12
C GLY A 76 2.09 -11.87 -1.89
N LYS A 77 2.56 -12.28 -3.07
CA LYS A 77 1.95 -13.39 -3.83
C LYS A 77 2.17 -14.74 -3.14
N GLN A 78 3.36 -14.98 -2.58
CA GLN A 78 3.65 -16.20 -1.82
C GLN A 78 2.77 -16.30 -0.58
N LEU A 79 2.66 -15.22 0.20
CA LEU A 79 1.79 -15.16 1.37
C LEU A 79 0.31 -15.26 1.00
N LEU A 80 -0.08 -14.72 -0.16
CA LEU A 80 -1.44 -14.89 -0.68
C LEU A 80 -1.75 -16.37 -0.94
N ALA A 81 -0.84 -17.06 -1.64
CA ALA A 81 -0.99 -18.48 -1.92
C ALA A 81 -1.02 -19.32 -0.63
N ALA A 82 -0.14 -19.03 0.32
CA ALA A 82 -0.13 -19.68 1.62
C ALA A 82 -1.47 -19.47 2.37
N TYR A 83 -1.96 -18.23 2.41
CA TYR A 83 -3.23 -17.90 3.04
C TYR A 83 -4.42 -18.61 2.37
N GLU A 84 -4.41 -18.73 1.04
CA GLU A 84 -5.44 -19.47 0.30
C GLU A 84 -5.38 -20.98 0.54
N GLU A 85 -4.18 -21.54 0.74
CA GLU A 85 -3.99 -22.94 1.11
C GLU A 85 -4.44 -23.22 2.55
N GLU A 86 -4.20 -22.28 3.47
CA GLU A 86 -4.62 -22.38 4.88
C GLU A 86 -6.12 -22.17 5.10
N THR A 87 -6.79 -21.43 4.21
CA THR A 87 -8.19 -21.01 4.36
C THR A 87 -9.13 -21.56 3.28
N GLY A 88 -8.59 -22.30 2.30
CA GLY A 88 -9.33 -22.93 1.20
C GLY A 88 -9.90 -24.29 1.58
#